data_AF-A0A2M7V0W9-F1
#
_entry.id   AF-A0A2M7V0W9-F1
#
_cell.length_a   1.000
_cell.length_b   1.000
_cell.length_c   1.000
_cell.angle_alpha   90.00
_cell.angle_beta   90.00
_cell.angle_gamma   90.00
#
_symmetry.space_group_name_H-M   'P 1'
#
loop_
_entity.id
_entity.type
_entity.pdbx_description
1 polymer ?
#
loop_
_entity_poly.entity_id
_entity_poly.type
_entity_poly.pdbx_seq_one_letter_code
_entity_poly.pdbx_strand_id
1 'polypeptide(L)'
;MPNQYIIDYLKKNKDKFPFEVLKQKLLKAGYPGDRIEEARKIVYEGKEEIITPPPPVIKPKEVIGFWDFWHKKVYTSGKEKILDLVVGFVFAIILEYIMIFGLRLIIGIYGFSLLNFAVILTLLIYFFVKRKYIAWGMLCAIFLSPGVYIF
;
A
#
# COMPACT_ATOMS: atom_id res chain seq x y z
N MET A 1 7.41 28.94 13.02
CA MET A 1 6.32 28.42 12.16
C MET A 1 5.15 28.01 13.06
N PRO A 2 4.03 28.75 13.02
CA PRO A 2 2.85 28.39 13.78
C PRO A 2 2.32 27.04 13.30
N ASN A 3 1.99 26.15 14.23
CA ASN A 3 1.57 24.80 13.93
C ASN A 3 0.16 24.86 13.32
N GLN A 4 -0.03 24.32 12.10
CA GLN A 4 -1.31 24.33 11.37
C GLN A 4 -2.48 23.84 12.24
N TYR A 5 -2.20 22.88 13.13
CA TYR A 5 -3.16 22.35 14.09
C TYR A 5 -3.73 23.43 15.04
N ILE A 6 -2.90 24.37 15.49
CA ILE A 6 -3.33 25.48 16.37
C ILE A 6 -4.30 26.40 15.62
N ILE A 7 -4.00 26.70 14.35
CA ILE A 7 -4.83 27.55 13.50
C ILE A 7 -6.19 26.90 13.26
N ASP A 8 -6.22 25.61 12.90
CA ASP A 8 -7.46 24.87 12.65
C ASP A 8 -8.30 24.75 13.93
N TYR A 9 -7.64 24.52 15.08
CA TYR A 9 -8.30 24.46 16.38
C TYR A 9 -8.93 25.81 16.77
N LEU A 10 -8.20 26.92 16.61
CA LEU A 10 -8.71 28.26 16.87
C LEU A 10 -9.87 28.61 15.92
N LYS A 11 -9.74 28.34 14.61
CA LYS A 11 -10.83 28.57 13.63
C LYS A 11 -12.10 27.82 13.97
N LYS A 12 -12.01 26.57 14.44
CA LYS A 12 -13.19 25.74 14.77
C LYS A 12 -13.87 26.14 16.09
N ASN A 13 -13.15 26.79 17.00
CA ASN A 13 -13.62 27.07 18.35
C ASN A 13 -13.76 28.56 18.68
N LYS A 14 -13.34 29.47 17.80
CA LYS A 14 -13.37 30.93 18.02
C LYS A 14 -14.75 31.47 18.40
N ASP A 15 -15.81 30.88 17.85
CA ASP A 15 -17.20 31.33 18.07
C ASP A 15 -17.83 30.69 19.31
N LYS A 16 -17.17 29.70 19.92
CA LYS A 16 -17.70 28.90 21.03
C LYS A 16 -17.09 29.27 22.38
N PHE A 17 -15.86 29.75 22.40
CA PHE A 17 -15.13 30.06 23.62
C PHE A 17 -14.28 31.32 23.44
N PRO A 18 -14.10 32.14 24.50
CA PRO A 18 -13.16 33.26 24.47
C PRO A 18 -11.72 32.75 24.30
N PHE A 19 -10.88 33.56 23.66
CA PHE A 19 -9.52 33.19 23.27
C PHE A 19 -8.67 32.75 24.46
N GLU A 20 -8.85 33.38 25.62
CA GLU A 20 -8.13 33.15 26.86
C GLU A 20 -8.33 31.72 27.36
N VAL A 21 -9.54 31.17 27.16
CA VAL A 21 -9.86 29.78 27.48
C VAL A 21 -9.20 28.83 26.49
N LEU A 22 -9.18 29.17 25.20
CA LEU A 22 -8.52 28.37 24.16
C LEU A 22 -6.99 28.36 24.34
N LYS A 23 -6.40 29.51 24.71
CA LYS A 23 -4.98 29.67 25.02
C LYS A 23 -4.57 28.79 26.20
N GLN A 24 -5.34 28.80 27.29
CA GLN A 24 -5.07 27.92 28.44
C GLN A 24 -5.11 26.44 28.06
N LYS A 25 -6.05 26.01 27.21
CA LYS A 25 -6.12 24.62 26.73
C LYS A 25 -4.92 24.25 25.88
N LEU A 26 -4.48 25.13 24.98
CA LEU A 26 -3.32 24.91 24.13
C LEU A 26 -2.01 24.90 24.92
N LEU A 27 -1.86 25.78 25.92
CA LEU A 27 -0.71 25.75 26.84
C LEU A 27 -0.68 24.45 27.65
N LYS A 28 -1.83 23.99 28.16
CA LYS A 28 -1.94 22.69 28.86
C LYS A 28 -1.60 21.51 27.97
N ALA A 29 -1.85 21.61 26.66
CA ALA A 29 -1.49 20.59 25.68
C ALA A 29 0.00 20.64 25.26
N GLY A 30 0.79 21.53 25.86
CA GLY A 30 2.24 21.61 25.62
C GLY A 30 2.63 22.45 24.40
N TYR A 31 1.72 23.24 23.84
CA TYR A 31 2.07 24.16 22.76
C TYR A 31 2.75 25.41 23.30
N PRO A 32 3.80 25.91 22.62
CA PRO A 32 4.53 27.08 23.08
C PRO A 32 3.70 28.35 22.83
N GLY A 33 3.72 29.27 23.80
CA GLY A 33 2.81 30.43 23.86
C GLY A 33 3.01 31.44 22.74
N ASP A 34 4.24 31.58 22.25
CA ASP A 34 4.64 32.36 21.07
C ASP A 34 3.84 31.95 19.82
N ARG A 35 3.75 30.64 19.55
CA ARG A 35 3.02 30.10 18.39
C ARG A 35 1.51 30.25 18.50
N ILE A 36 0.98 30.34 19.72
CA ILE A 36 -0.46 30.56 19.95
C ILE A 36 -0.81 32.02 19.62
N GLU A 37 0.02 32.99 20.00
CA GLU A 37 -0.17 34.40 19.65
C GLU A 37 0.02 34.65 18.14
N GLU A 38 0.98 33.98 17.50
CA GLU A 38 1.11 33.99 16.02
C GLU A 38 -0.18 33.48 15.35
N ALA A 39 -0.71 32.35 15.81
CA ALA A 39 -1.95 31.79 15.28
C ALA A 39 -3.18 32.68 15.57
N ARG A 40 -3.20 33.39 16.70
CA ARG A 40 -4.25 34.37 17.03
C ARG A 40 -4.27 35.50 16.01
N LYS A 41 -3.12 36.08 15.67
CA LYS A 41 -3.03 37.15 14.66
C LYS A 41 -3.57 36.69 13.32
N ILE A 42 -3.27 35.45 12.91
CA ILE A 42 -3.76 34.86 11.66
C ILE A 42 -5.29 34.67 11.68
N VAL A 43 -5.87 34.17 12.78
CA VAL A 43 -7.30 33.81 12.85
C VAL A 43 -8.22 34.99 13.16
N TYR A 44 -7.77 35.96 13.97
CA TYR A 44 -8.59 37.06 14.47
C TYR A 44 -8.28 38.40 13.80
N GLU A 45 -7.02 38.68 13.43
CA GLU A 45 -6.64 39.97 12.85
C GLU A 45 -6.66 39.95 11.31
N GLY A 46 -6.99 38.80 10.69
CA GLY A 46 -7.20 38.70 9.24
C GLY A 46 -5.97 39.04 8.39
N LYS A 47 -4.79 39.19 9.01
CA LYS A 47 -3.53 39.30 8.29
C LYS A 47 -3.17 37.91 7.77
N GLU A 48 -3.72 37.61 6.60
CA GLU A 48 -3.20 36.59 5.71
C GLU A 48 -1.82 37.03 5.23
N GLU A 49 -0.80 36.91 6.10
CA GLU A 49 0.52 36.60 5.57
C GLU A 49 0.34 35.29 4.83
N ILE A 50 0.47 35.37 3.51
CA ILE A 50 0.30 34.30 2.55
C ILE A 50 1.04 33.07 3.08
N ILE A 51 0.30 32.19 3.75
CA ILE A 51 0.76 30.84 4.08
C ILE A 51 0.79 30.18 2.71
N THR A 52 1.95 30.26 2.05
CA THR A 52 2.22 29.37 0.93
C THR A 52 1.84 27.99 1.40
N PRO A 53 0.92 27.29 0.72
CA PRO A 53 0.56 25.95 1.12
C PRO A 53 1.87 25.18 1.28
N PRO A 54 2.07 24.42 2.38
CA PRO A 54 3.24 23.55 2.46
C PRO A 54 3.29 22.80 1.14
N PRO A 55 4.44 22.78 0.44
CA PRO A 55 4.53 22.16 -0.87
C PRO A 55 3.84 20.80 -0.75
N PRO A 56 2.88 20.49 -1.65
CA PRO A 56 2.11 19.26 -1.53
C PRO A 56 3.12 18.18 -1.23
N VAL A 57 2.93 17.44 -0.13
CA VAL A 57 3.80 16.32 0.18
C VAL A 57 3.60 15.38 -1.00
N ILE A 58 4.50 15.50 -1.98
CA ILE A 58 4.60 14.63 -3.12
C ILE A 58 4.98 13.33 -2.43
N LYS A 59 3.98 12.52 -2.08
CA LYS A 59 4.22 11.11 -1.85
C LYS A 59 5.04 10.72 -3.06
N PRO A 60 6.30 10.28 -2.88
CA PRO A 60 7.15 9.95 -4.01
C PRO A 60 6.28 9.07 -4.89
N LYS A 61 5.97 9.55 -6.10
CA LYS A 61 5.19 8.80 -7.07
C LYS A 61 5.91 7.47 -7.11
N GLU A 62 5.31 6.41 -6.56
CA GLU A 62 5.96 5.11 -6.44
C GLU A 62 6.33 4.75 -7.87
N VAL A 63 7.61 4.98 -8.21
CA VAL A 63 8.15 4.57 -9.48
C VAL A 63 8.26 3.08 -9.27
N ILE A 64 7.23 2.36 -9.69
CA ILE A 64 7.18 0.89 -9.65
C ILE A 64 8.37 0.43 -10.49
N GLY A 65 9.50 0.24 -9.84
CA GLY A 65 10.70 -0.26 -10.49
C GLY A 65 10.46 -1.75 -10.74
N PHE A 66 10.93 -2.26 -11.88
CA PHE A 66 10.94 -3.71 -12.13
C PHE A 66 11.65 -4.49 -11.00
N TRP A 67 12.51 -3.82 -10.23
CA TRP A 67 13.20 -4.39 -9.08
C TRP A 67 12.39 -4.39 -7.77
N ASP A 68 11.23 -3.71 -7.70
CA ASP A 68 10.31 -3.77 -6.54
C ASP A 68 9.63 -5.14 -6.38
N PHE A 69 9.80 -6.04 -7.34
CA PHE A 69 9.34 -7.42 -7.19
C PHE A 69 10.17 -8.22 -6.19
N TRP A 70 11.42 -7.83 -5.92
CA TRP A 70 12.28 -8.52 -4.95
C TRP A 70 11.91 -8.19 -3.50
N HIS A 71 11.31 -7.03 -3.24
CA HIS A 71 10.92 -6.60 -1.89
C HIS A 71 9.57 -7.20 -1.47
N LYS A 72 9.38 -7.34 -0.15
CA LYS A 72 8.10 -7.78 0.40
C LYS A 72 7.08 -6.67 0.18
N LYS A 73 6.00 -6.95 -0.55
CA LYS A 73 4.97 -5.96 -0.85
C LYS A 73 4.08 -5.70 0.36
N VAL A 74 3.92 -4.43 0.72
CA VAL A 74 2.96 -3.97 1.72
C VAL A 74 1.72 -3.48 0.98
N TYR A 75 0.57 -4.07 1.30
CA TYR A 75 -0.68 -3.77 0.61
C TYR A 75 -1.38 -2.59 1.26
N THR A 76 -1.58 -1.51 0.52
CA THR A 76 -2.22 -0.28 1.05
C THR A 76 -3.71 -0.24 0.75
N SER A 77 -4.14 -0.89 -0.35
CA SER A 77 -5.53 -0.85 -0.81
C SER A 77 -6.11 -2.23 -1.12
N GLY A 78 -7.44 -2.34 -1.07
CA GLY A 78 -8.15 -3.56 -1.49
C GLY A 78 -8.00 -3.84 -2.99
N LYS A 79 -7.93 -2.79 -3.81
CA LYS A 79 -7.75 -2.90 -5.27
C LYS A 79 -6.43 -3.57 -5.63
N GLU A 80 -5.34 -3.24 -4.93
CA GLU A 80 -4.04 -3.91 -5.11
C GLU A 80 -4.09 -5.40 -4.79
N LYS A 81 -4.85 -5.79 -3.76
CA LYS A 81 -5.00 -7.21 -3.37
C LYS A 81 -5.73 -8.00 -4.46
N ILE A 82 -6.82 -7.46 -4.98
CA ILE A 82 -7.61 -8.07 -6.05
C ILE A 82 -6.77 -8.16 -7.34
N LEU A 83 -6.04 -7.09 -7.67
CA LEU A 83 -5.16 -7.09 -8.83
C LEU A 83 -4.08 -8.18 -8.72
N ASP A 84 -3.36 -8.24 -7.60
CA ASP A 84 -2.35 -9.29 -7.37
C ASP A 84 -2.97 -10.71 -7.41
N LEU A 85 -4.19 -10.88 -6.91
CA LEU A 85 -4.92 -12.14 -6.99
C LEU A 85 -5.18 -12.56 -8.45
N VAL A 86 -5.70 -11.64 -9.28
CA VAL A 86 -5.96 -11.89 -10.71
C VAL A 86 -4.66 -12.17 -11.47
N VAL A 87 -3.61 -11.39 -11.19
CA VAL A 87 -2.27 -11.61 -11.77
C VAL A 87 -1.75 -13.00 -11.42
N GLY A 88 -1.85 -13.42 -10.17
CA GLY A 88 -1.44 -14.76 -9.74
C GLY A 88 -2.24 -15.87 -10.43
N PHE A 89 -3.54 -15.68 -10.59
CA PHE A 89 -4.41 -16.63 -11.29
C PHE A 89 -4.02 -16.79 -12.77
N VAL A 90 -3.91 -15.67 -13.51
CA VAL A 90 -3.50 -15.68 -14.93
C VAL A 90 -2.08 -16.23 -15.09
N PHE A 91 -1.16 -15.85 -14.20
CA PHE A 91 0.21 -16.36 -14.21
C PHE A 91 0.28 -17.88 -14.05
N ALA A 92 -0.50 -18.46 -13.13
CA ALA A 92 -0.55 -19.91 -12.96
C ALA A 92 -1.05 -20.63 -14.23
N ILE A 93 -2.06 -20.09 -14.90
CA ILE A 93 -2.55 -20.65 -16.18
C ILE A 93 -1.44 -20.59 -17.24
N ILE A 94 -0.80 -19.43 -17.41
CA ILE A 94 0.29 -19.28 -18.40
C ILE A 94 1.43 -20.25 -18.09
N LEU A 95 1.81 -20.36 -16.81
CA LEU A 95 2.87 -21.27 -16.37
C LEU A 95 2.52 -22.73 -16.66
N GLU A 96 1.28 -23.15 -16.41
CA GLU A 96 0.78 -24.48 -16.74
C GLU A 96 0.95 -24.78 -18.24
N TYR A 97 0.52 -23.87 -19.11
CA TYR A 97 0.71 -24.00 -20.56
C TYR A 97 2.20 -24.11 -20.93
N ILE A 98 3.06 -23.25 -20.37
CA ILE A 98 4.51 -23.29 -20.63
C ILE A 98 5.10 -24.64 -20.22
N MET A 99 4.72 -25.16 -19.05
CA MET A 99 5.24 -26.44 -18.59
C MET A 99 4.75 -27.58 -19.49
N ILE A 100 3.45 -27.64 -19.80
CA ILE A 100 2.85 -28.67 -20.66
C ILE A 100 3.47 -28.66 -22.06
N PHE A 101 3.61 -27.50 -22.70
CA PHE A 101 4.07 -27.43 -24.09
C PHE A 101 5.60 -27.37 -24.21
N GLY A 102 6.27 -26.60 -23.36
CA GLY A 102 7.72 -26.38 -23.48
C GLY A 102 8.53 -27.55 -22.93
N LEU A 103 8.19 -28.00 -21.72
CA LEU A 103 9.07 -28.89 -20.97
C LEU A 103 8.72 -30.39 -21.18
N ARG A 104 7.46 -30.71 -21.48
CA ARG A 104 7.02 -32.08 -21.82
C ARG A 104 7.57 -32.56 -23.17
N LEU A 105 7.85 -31.63 -24.07
CA LEU A 105 8.41 -31.89 -25.40
C LEU A 105 9.90 -32.27 -25.33
N ILE A 106 10.61 -31.87 -24.28
CA ILE A 106 12.06 -32.02 -24.14
C ILE A 106 12.44 -33.21 -23.24
N ILE A 107 11.72 -33.45 -22.14
CA ILE A 107 12.19 -34.34 -21.04
C ILE A 107 11.46 -35.71 -21.01
N GLY A 108 10.40 -35.89 -21.79
CA GLY A 108 9.58 -37.09 -21.75
C GLY A 108 8.68 -37.16 -20.49
N ILE A 109 7.74 -38.10 -20.46
CA ILE A 109 6.56 -38.05 -19.58
C ILE A 109 6.89 -38.29 -18.08
N TYR A 110 7.90 -39.11 -17.76
CA TYR A 110 8.08 -39.64 -16.40
C TYR A 110 9.04 -38.85 -15.49
N GLY A 111 10.05 -38.16 -16.01
CA GLY A 111 10.91 -37.26 -15.21
C GLY A 111 10.26 -35.89 -14.92
N PHE A 112 9.12 -35.64 -15.54
CA PHE A 112 8.48 -34.34 -15.66
C PHE A 112 7.64 -33.97 -14.43
N SER A 113 7.03 -34.93 -13.74
CA SER A 113 6.07 -34.67 -12.65
C SER A 113 6.74 -34.08 -11.40
N LEU A 114 7.87 -34.66 -10.97
CA LEU A 114 8.55 -34.25 -9.73
C LEU A 114 9.23 -32.89 -9.87
N LEU A 115 9.85 -32.62 -11.03
CA LEU A 115 10.46 -31.33 -11.32
C LEU A 115 9.39 -30.22 -11.39
N ASN A 116 8.26 -30.46 -12.05
CA ASN A 116 7.16 -29.50 -12.12
C ASN A 116 6.59 -29.19 -10.74
N PHE A 117 6.38 -30.22 -9.93
CA PHE A 117 5.92 -30.05 -8.55
C PHE A 117 6.90 -29.19 -7.75
N ALA A 118 8.20 -29.47 -7.84
CA ALA A 118 9.22 -28.69 -7.16
C ALA A 118 9.22 -27.21 -7.60
N VAL A 119 9.14 -26.95 -8.92
CA VAL A 119 9.08 -25.57 -9.46
C VAL A 119 7.85 -24.82 -8.97
N ILE A 120 6.66 -25.44 -9.04
CA ILE A 120 5.42 -24.83 -8.56
C ILE A 120 5.52 -24.54 -7.06
N LEU A 121 6.01 -25.51 -6.28
CA LEU A 121 6.17 -25.36 -4.83
C LEU A 121 7.13 -24.23 -4.47
N THR A 122 8.29 -24.15 -5.14
CA THR A 122 9.27 -23.07 -4.92
C THR A 122 8.67 -21.70 -5.25
N LEU A 123 7.94 -21.58 -6.36
CA LEU A 123 7.27 -20.34 -6.74
C LEU A 123 6.17 -19.95 -5.73
N LEU A 124 5.36 -20.91 -5.29
CA LEU A 124 4.34 -20.68 -4.26
C LEU A 124 4.96 -20.18 -2.96
N ILE A 125 6.02 -20.84 -2.46
CA ILE A 125 6.73 -20.42 -1.25
C ILE A 125 7.27 -18.99 -1.43
N TYR A 126 7.93 -18.71 -2.55
CA TYR A 126 8.46 -17.39 -2.87
C TYR A 126 7.36 -16.32 -2.84
N PHE A 127 6.24 -16.55 -3.53
CA PHE A 127 5.13 -15.59 -3.55
C PHE A 127 4.42 -15.50 -2.21
N PHE A 128 4.30 -16.55 -1.41
CA PHE A 128 3.73 -16.45 -0.06
C PHE A 128 4.53 -15.52 0.84
N VAL A 129 5.87 -15.54 0.73
CA VAL A 129 6.76 -14.67 1.52
C VAL A 129 6.70 -13.22 1.02
N LYS A 130 6.70 -13.02 -0.31
CA LYS A 130 6.86 -11.68 -0.91
C LYS A 130 5.55 -11.00 -1.30
N ARG A 131 4.58 -11.75 -1.83
CA ARG A 131 3.32 -11.26 -2.42
C ARG A 131 2.17 -12.25 -2.20
N LYS A 132 1.70 -12.33 -0.96
CA LYS A 132 0.71 -13.32 -0.48
C LYS A 132 -0.51 -13.49 -1.41
N TYR A 133 -1.06 -12.40 -1.97
CA TYR A 133 -2.26 -12.49 -2.81
C TYR A 133 -2.01 -13.07 -4.21
N ILE A 134 -0.79 -12.92 -4.75
CA ILE A 134 -0.40 -13.64 -5.98
C ILE A 134 -0.40 -15.15 -5.71
N ALA A 135 0.16 -15.58 -4.59
CA ALA A 135 0.18 -17.00 -4.21
C ALA A 135 -1.25 -17.57 -4.04
N TRP A 136 -2.16 -16.81 -3.44
CA TRP A 136 -3.58 -17.20 -3.37
C TRP A 136 -4.22 -17.32 -4.75
N GLY A 137 -3.94 -16.38 -5.66
CA GLY A 137 -4.42 -16.44 -7.03
C GLY A 137 -3.93 -17.69 -7.76
N MET A 138 -2.64 -18.02 -7.60
CA MET A 138 -2.05 -19.24 -8.15
C MET A 138 -2.71 -20.50 -7.58
N LEU A 139 -2.93 -20.58 -6.26
CA LEU A 139 -3.62 -21.72 -5.65
C LEU A 139 -5.05 -21.86 -6.19
N CYS A 140 -5.79 -20.75 -6.29
CA CYS A 140 -7.13 -20.77 -6.89
C CYS A 140 -7.11 -21.34 -8.31
N ALA A 141 -6.14 -20.92 -9.14
CA ALA A 141 -5.99 -21.47 -10.48
C ALA A 141 -5.68 -22.97 -10.47
N ILE A 142 -4.78 -23.42 -9.59
CA ILE A 142 -4.44 -24.85 -9.47
C ILE A 142 -5.68 -25.67 -9.07
N PHE A 143 -6.42 -25.26 -8.04
CA PHE A 143 -7.63 -25.97 -7.60
C PHE A 143 -8.76 -25.95 -8.63
N LEU A 144 -8.84 -24.89 -9.44
CA LEU A 144 -9.84 -24.76 -10.50
C LEU A 144 -9.38 -25.35 -11.84
N SER A 145 -8.11 -25.73 -11.96
CA SER A 145 -7.59 -26.28 -13.21
C SER A 145 -8.16 -27.68 -13.43
N PRO A 146 -8.79 -27.93 -14.59
CA PRO A 146 -9.33 -29.25 -14.91
C PRO A 146 -8.25 -30.34 -14.95
N GLY A 147 -6.97 -29.97 -15.11
CA GLY A 147 -5.83 -30.90 -15.13
C GLY A 147 -5.60 -31.66 -13.81
N VAL A 148 -6.10 -31.15 -12.68
CA VAL A 148 -6.03 -31.83 -11.37
C VAL A 148 -6.99 -33.02 -11.28
N TYR A 149 -8.03 -33.06 -12.13
CA TYR A 149 -9.11 -34.06 -12.07
C TYR A 149 -9.05 -35.12 -13.18
N ILE A 150 -8.03 -35.09 -14.05
CA ILE A 150 -7.93 -35.96 -15.23
C ILE A 150 -6.85 -37.05 -15.06
N PHE A 151 -6.33 -37.26 -13.85
CA PHE A 151 -5.47 -38.41 -13.50
C PHE A 151 -6.06 -39.22 -12.36
#